data_AF-A0A969NX64-F1
#
_entry.id   AF-A0A969NX64-F1
#
_cell.length_a   1.000
_cell.length_b   1.000
_cell.length_c   1.000
_cell.angle_alpha   90.00
_cell.angle_beta   90.00
_cell.angle_gamma   90.00
#
_symmetry.space_group_name_H-M   'P 1'
#
loop_
_entity.id
_entity.type
_entity.pdbx_description
1 polymer ?
#
loop_
_entity_poly.entity_id
_entity_poly.type
_entity_poly.pdbx_seq_one_letter_code
_entity_poly.pdbx_strand_id
1 'polypeptide(L)'
;MYVLSPQESQLRDKLEHQVRTGFVLRGQALRTIKRLKLYRDRFDNFESYCDRVFGFTMLYIERCMIAAETYYQIEEYLKTQGLNDPKPTKQKQLRPIFQAHLSPIEAGEVWVMAVGIALGQVPSYSMVKTAVKTYLHQKYPPINPFVQGQICRITSGIREKLHCWCVISEVRKGECIVDTWDNQYVVSVDDLSPMKFTRDQSEQMLDLGARMTALSEVGELDEAAKWVLKGLEKLNRSQLNSIEEKLLQVLEEFYISHDVE
;
A
#
# COMPACT_ATOMS: atom_id res chain seq x y z
N MET A 1 -15.71 -45.74 3.36
CA MET A 1 -15.55 -44.40 3.94
C MET A 1 -15.01 -44.60 5.34
N TYR A 2 -13.74 -44.28 5.60
CA TYR A 2 -13.14 -44.52 6.91
C TYR A 2 -13.61 -43.43 7.89
N VAL A 3 -14.34 -43.83 8.92
CA VAL A 3 -14.83 -42.93 9.98
C VAL A 3 -13.83 -42.97 11.12
N LEU A 4 -13.38 -41.79 11.58
CA LEU A 4 -12.49 -41.68 12.74
C LEU A 4 -13.24 -42.10 14.01
N SER A 5 -12.56 -42.82 14.89
CA SER A 5 -13.03 -43.03 16.26
C SER A 5 -13.11 -41.69 17.02
N PRO A 6 -13.91 -41.61 18.10
CA PRO A 6 -13.97 -40.39 18.92
C PRO A 6 -12.61 -39.92 19.43
N GLN A 7 -11.71 -40.86 19.77
CA GLN A 7 -10.36 -40.55 20.22
C GLN A 7 -9.50 -39.96 19.10
N GLU A 8 -9.59 -40.52 17.89
CA GLU A 8 -8.87 -40.01 16.73
C GLU A 8 -9.40 -38.62 16.31
N SER A 9 -10.70 -38.39 16.39
CA SER A 9 -11.28 -37.06 16.12
C SER A 9 -10.79 -36.02 17.13
N GLN A 10 -10.81 -36.34 18.43
CA GLN A 10 -10.30 -35.43 19.47
C GLN A 10 -8.80 -35.15 19.30
N LEU A 11 -8.02 -36.19 18.97
CA LEU A 11 -6.59 -36.03 18.72
C LEU A 11 -6.34 -35.15 17.50
N ARG A 12 -7.07 -35.36 16.39
CA ARG A 12 -7.00 -34.50 15.20
C ARG A 12 -7.28 -33.05 15.57
N ASP A 13 -8.39 -32.78 16.27
CA ASP A 13 -8.79 -31.41 16.60
C ASP A 13 -7.75 -30.71 17.48
N LYS A 14 -7.15 -31.45 18.45
CA LYS A 14 -6.03 -30.97 19.27
C LYS A 14 -4.79 -30.63 18.42
N LEU A 15 -4.39 -31.53 17.52
CA LEU A 15 -3.21 -31.33 16.67
C LEU A 15 -3.42 -30.18 15.68
N GLU A 16 -4.60 -30.07 15.08
CA GLU A 16 -4.94 -28.94 14.21
C GLU A 16 -4.91 -27.62 14.98
N HIS A 17 -5.42 -27.60 16.21
CA HIS A 17 -5.32 -26.41 17.06
C HIS A 17 -3.86 -26.01 17.28
N GLN A 18 -2.98 -26.96 17.62
CA GLN A 18 -1.54 -26.71 17.78
C GLN A 18 -0.89 -26.17 16.51
N VAL A 19 -1.25 -26.69 15.34
CA VAL A 19 -0.75 -26.20 14.05
C VAL A 19 -1.20 -24.74 13.81
N ARG A 20 -2.47 -24.42 14.11
CA ARG A 20 -3.03 -23.07 13.96
C ARG A 20 -2.43 -22.06 14.95
N THR A 21 -2.11 -22.47 16.17
CA THR A 21 -1.65 -21.58 17.25
C THR A 21 -0.15 -21.65 17.53
N GLY A 22 0.61 -22.50 16.83
CA GLY A 22 2.04 -22.68 17.08
C GLY A 22 2.87 -21.39 16.95
N PHE A 23 2.46 -20.46 16.06
CA PHE A 23 3.12 -19.16 15.95
C PHE A 23 2.85 -18.26 17.17
N VAL A 24 1.67 -18.38 17.79
CA VAL A 24 1.29 -17.64 19.00
C VAL A 24 2.14 -18.12 20.18
N LEU A 25 2.22 -19.44 20.38
CA LEU A 25 3.05 -20.06 21.42
C LEU A 25 4.51 -19.64 21.30
N ARG A 26 5.06 -19.65 20.08
CA ARG A 26 6.42 -19.17 19.81
C ARG A 26 6.60 -17.71 20.24
N GLY A 27 5.71 -16.82 19.81
CA GLY A 27 5.80 -15.40 20.15
C GLY A 27 5.70 -15.13 21.66
N GLN A 28 4.84 -15.86 22.37
CA GLN A 28 4.74 -15.77 23.83
C GLN A 28 5.99 -16.27 24.55
N ALA A 29 6.56 -17.39 24.10
CA ALA A 29 7.78 -17.94 24.66
C ALA A 29 8.93 -16.94 24.51
N LEU A 30 9.10 -16.39 23.31
CA LEU A 30 10.11 -15.35 23.01
C LEU A 30 9.92 -14.11 23.91
N ARG A 31 8.67 -13.63 24.06
CA ARG A 31 8.36 -12.49 24.92
C ARG A 31 8.68 -12.78 26.38
N THR A 32 8.39 -13.99 26.86
CA THR A 32 8.68 -14.41 28.23
C THR A 32 10.18 -14.48 28.49
N ILE A 33 10.94 -15.10 27.57
CA ILE A 33 12.41 -15.17 27.64
C ILE A 33 13.00 -13.76 27.67
N LYS A 34 12.54 -12.87 26.77
CA LYS A 34 13.00 -11.47 26.71
C LYS A 34 12.72 -10.73 28.01
N ARG A 35 11.47 -10.77 28.48
CA ARG A 35 10.99 -10.05 29.68
C ARG A 35 11.72 -10.49 30.95
N LEU A 36 11.87 -11.79 31.15
CA LEU A 36 12.52 -12.36 32.34
C LEU A 36 14.05 -12.44 32.20
N LYS A 37 14.59 -12.01 31.05
CA LYS A 37 16.02 -12.09 30.72
C LYS A 37 16.60 -13.50 30.93
N LEU A 38 15.90 -14.54 30.48
CA LEU A 38 16.32 -15.95 30.66
C LEU A 38 17.52 -16.38 29.79
N TYR A 39 18.23 -15.40 29.24
CA TYR A 39 19.44 -15.57 28.42
C TYR A 39 20.68 -14.94 29.09
N ARG A 40 20.50 -14.22 30.21
CA ARG A 40 21.52 -13.36 30.85
C ARG A 40 22.74 -14.10 31.39
N ASP A 41 22.65 -15.42 31.53
CA ASP A 41 23.73 -16.29 32.00
C ASP A 41 24.77 -16.57 30.90
N ARG A 42 24.37 -16.46 29.62
CA ARG A 42 25.22 -16.82 28.46
C ARG A 42 25.33 -15.74 27.39
N PHE A 43 24.47 -14.72 27.42
CA PHE A 43 24.39 -13.69 26.39
C PHE A 43 24.14 -12.31 27.01
N ASP A 44 24.87 -11.31 26.50
CA ASP A 44 24.76 -9.92 26.97
C ASP A 44 23.45 -9.26 26.53
N ASN A 45 22.90 -9.67 25.39
CA ASN A 45 21.69 -9.11 24.82
C ASN A 45 20.81 -10.17 24.16
N PHE A 46 19.52 -9.85 24.02
CA PHE A 46 18.50 -10.77 23.51
C PHE A 46 18.67 -11.08 22.02
N GLU A 47 19.18 -10.13 21.23
CA GLU A 47 19.39 -10.30 19.79
C GLU A 47 20.46 -11.36 19.52
N SER A 48 21.64 -11.25 20.16
CA SER A 48 22.70 -12.26 20.08
C SER A 48 22.23 -13.63 20.53
N TYR A 49 21.39 -13.70 21.58
CA TYR A 49 20.78 -14.95 22.03
C TYR A 49 19.89 -15.57 20.94
N CYS A 50 18.99 -14.79 20.33
CA CYS A 50 18.08 -15.30 19.32
C CYS A 50 18.79 -15.75 18.04
N ASP A 51 19.79 -15.00 17.59
CA ASP A 51 20.60 -15.36 16.44
C ASP A 51 21.37 -16.66 16.70
N ARG A 52 22.10 -16.75 17.82
CA ARG A 52 22.94 -17.91 18.13
C ARG A 52 22.16 -19.18 18.48
N VAL A 53 21.01 -19.07 19.15
CA VAL A 53 20.25 -20.25 19.61
C VAL A 53 19.21 -20.70 18.61
N PHE A 54 18.59 -19.78 17.86
CA PHE A 54 17.50 -20.10 16.94
C PHE A 54 17.82 -19.82 15.46
N GLY A 55 18.92 -19.13 15.14
CA GLY A 55 19.23 -18.73 13.77
C GLY A 55 18.24 -17.71 13.21
N PHE A 56 17.61 -16.91 14.07
CA PHE A 56 16.57 -15.96 13.69
C PHE A 56 17.03 -14.52 13.86
N THR A 57 16.77 -13.70 12.85
CA THR A 57 17.01 -12.26 12.90
C THR A 57 16.09 -11.58 13.92
N MET A 58 16.55 -10.48 14.51
CA MET A 58 15.76 -9.72 15.48
C MET A 58 14.43 -9.25 14.89
N LEU A 59 14.42 -8.80 13.63
CA LEU A 59 13.21 -8.42 12.91
C LEU A 59 12.17 -9.55 12.84
N TYR A 60 12.60 -10.79 12.62
CA TYR A 60 11.69 -11.94 12.61
C TYR A 60 11.13 -12.24 14.00
N ILE A 61 11.98 -12.17 15.02
CA ILE A 61 11.62 -12.38 16.42
C ILE A 61 10.59 -11.35 16.90
N GLU A 62 10.82 -10.07 16.61
CA GLU A 62 9.88 -8.99 16.92
C GLU A 62 8.53 -9.22 16.26
N ARG A 63 8.52 -9.58 14.97
CA ARG A 63 7.28 -9.92 14.26
C ARG A 63 6.53 -11.10 14.88
N CYS A 64 7.24 -12.09 15.44
CA CYS A 64 6.61 -13.22 16.14
C CYS A 64 6.00 -12.76 17.46
N MET A 65 6.72 -11.97 18.25
CA MET A 65 6.23 -11.46 19.54
C MET A 65 5.01 -10.55 19.36
N ILE A 66 5.08 -9.60 18.43
CA ILE A 66 3.98 -8.66 18.15
C ILE A 66 2.78 -9.42 17.59
N ALA A 67 2.97 -10.37 16.67
CA ALA A 67 1.86 -11.15 16.15
C ALA A 67 1.15 -11.97 17.24
N ALA A 68 1.89 -12.55 18.19
CA ALA A 68 1.27 -13.25 19.32
C ALA A 68 0.47 -12.29 20.19
N GLU A 69 0.98 -11.09 20.47
CA GLU A 69 0.24 -10.06 21.20
C GLU A 69 -1.05 -9.63 20.48
N THR A 70 -0.96 -9.31 19.18
CA THR A 70 -2.12 -8.96 18.36
C THR A 70 -3.15 -10.08 18.31
N TYR A 71 -2.71 -11.35 18.27
CA TYR A 71 -3.62 -12.49 18.34
C TYR A 71 -4.46 -12.47 19.63
N TYR A 72 -3.84 -12.23 20.79
CA TYR A 72 -4.57 -12.17 22.07
C TYR A 72 -5.49 -10.97 22.16
N GLN A 73 -5.09 -9.82 21.62
CA GLN A 73 -5.96 -8.64 21.56
C GLN A 73 -7.23 -8.92 20.75
N ILE A 74 -7.08 -9.55 19.58
CA ILE A 74 -8.21 -9.97 18.74
C ILE A 74 -9.05 -11.03 19.46
N GLU A 75 -8.42 -12.05 20.04
CA GLU A 75 -9.15 -13.10 20.75
C GLU A 75 -9.97 -12.54 21.92
N GLU A 76 -9.39 -11.63 22.70
CA GLU A 76 -10.08 -10.98 23.82
C GLU A 76 -11.22 -10.09 23.32
N TYR A 77 -10.99 -9.30 22.27
CA TYR A 77 -12.05 -8.50 21.65
C TYR A 77 -13.21 -9.38 21.19
N LEU A 78 -12.94 -10.48 20.47
CA LEU A 78 -13.98 -11.40 20.01
C LEU A 78 -14.80 -11.94 21.21
N LYS A 79 -14.13 -12.44 22.25
CA LYS A 79 -14.79 -12.93 23.47
C LYS A 79 -15.70 -11.88 24.09
N THR A 80 -15.23 -10.64 24.24
CA THR A 80 -16.03 -9.56 24.84
C THR A 80 -17.24 -9.16 24.00
N GLN A 81 -17.19 -9.36 22.68
CA GLN A 81 -18.31 -9.12 21.77
C GLN A 81 -19.23 -10.36 21.58
N GLY A 82 -19.00 -11.45 22.32
CA GLY A 82 -19.74 -12.70 22.15
C GLY A 82 -19.45 -13.42 20.82
N LEU A 83 -18.36 -13.05 20.14
CA LEU A 83 -17.85 -13.68 18.93
C LEU A 83 -16.76 -14.69 19.32
N ASN A 84 -16.67 -15.82 18.62
CA ASN A 84 -15.63 -16.82 18.91
C ASN A 84 -14.75 -17.15 17.71
N ASP A 85 -15.33 -17.16 16.49
CA ASP A 85 -14.65 -17.57 15.27
C ASP A 85 -15.04 -16.67 14.09
N PRO A 86 -14.20 -16.60 13.04
CA PRO A 86 -12.90 -17.27 12.89
C PRO A 86 -11.74 -16.48 13.52
N LYS A 87 -10.78 -17.20 14.13
CA LYS A 87 -9.54 -16.63 14.66
C LYS A 87 -8.39 -16.63 13.62
N PRO A 88 -7.36 -15.78 13.80
CA PRO A 88 -6.17 -15.82 12.95
C PRO A 88 -5.46 -17.18 13.03
N THR A 89 -5.07 -17.74 11.88
CA THR A 89 -4.42 -19.07 11.81
C THR A 89 -2.97 -18.99 11.32
N LYS A 90 -2.54 -17.83 10.82
CA LYS A 90 -1.20 -17.60 10.29
C LYS A 90 -0.67 -16.25 10.75
N GLN A 91 0.59 -16.22 11.19
CA GLN A 91 1.32 -15.00 11.56
C GLN A 91 1.20 -13.88 10.51
N LYS A 92 1.26 -14.24 9.21
CA LYS A 92 1.21 -13.28 8.11
C LYS A 92 -0.10 -12.48 8.09
N GLN A 93 -1.23 -13.06 8.50
CA GLN A 93 -2.53 -12.37 8.53
C GLN A 93 -2.52 -11.17 9.47
N LEU A 94 -1.75 -11.22 10.56
CA LEU A 94 -1.69 -10.18 11.58
C LEU A 94 -0.77 -9.03 11.19
N ARG A 95 0.08 -9.22 10.19
CA ARG A 95 1.08 -8.24 9.79
C ARG A 95 0.50 -6.88 9.40
N PRO A 96 -0.56 -6.77 8.57
CA PRO A 96 -1.16 -5.48 8.26
C PRO A 96 -1.70 -4.76 9.51
N ILE A 97 -2.25 -5.50 10.47
CA ILE A 97 -2.86 -4.94 11.69
C ILE A 97 -1.80 -4.30 12.58
N PHE A 98 -0.74 -5.03 12.93
CA PHE A 98 0.27 -4.46 13.82
C PHE A 98 1.18 -3.43 13.14
N GLN A 99 1.33 -3.49 11.80
CA GLN A 99 2.04 -2.44 11.05
C GLN A 99 1.29 -1.12 11.02
N ALA A 100 -0.04 -1.16 11.16
CA ALA A 100 -0.88 0.03 11.28
C ALA A 100 -0.91 0.63 12.69
N HIS A 101 -0.16 0.05 13.65
CA HIS A 101 -0.07 0.54 15.03
C HIS A 101 -1.44 0.76 15.72
N LEU A 102 -2.40 -0.09 15.38
CA LEU A 102 -3.76 -0.05 15.91
C LEU A 102 -3.78 -0.41 17.41
N SER A 103 -4.69 0.22 18.15
CA SER A 103 -4.98 -0.17 19.53
C SER A 103 -5.69 -1.54 19.60
N PRO A 104 -5.76 -2.19 20.78
CA PRO A 104 -6.35 -3.53 20.91
C PRO A 104 -7.79 -3.64 20.40
N ILE A 105 -8.60 -2.61 20.63
CA ILE A 105 -10.00 -2.57 20.17
C ILE A 105 -10.06 -2.49 18.65
N GLU A 106 -9.27 -1.59 18.07
CA GLU A 106 -9.22 -1.38 16.62
C GLU A 106 -8.70 -2.60 15.88
N ALA A 107 -7.73 -3.32 16.45
CA ALA A 107 -7.25 -4.59 15.92
C ALA A 107 -8.39 -5.63 15.83
N GLY A 108 -9.26 -5.69 16.85
CA GLY A 108 -10.44 -6.54 16.86
C GLY A 108 -11.50 -6.12 15.84
N GLU A 109 -11.82 -4.84 15.75
CA GLU A 109 -12.76 -4.28 14.76
C GLU A 109 -12.32 -4.55 13.33
N VAL A 110 -11.03 -4.31 13.03
CA VAL A 110 -10.43 -4.60 11.72
C VAL A 110 -10.49 -6.09 11.41
N TRP A 111 -10.26 -6.95 12.40
CA TRP A 111 -10.38 -8.39 12.20
C TRP A 111 -11.81 -8.78 11.84
N VAL A 112 -12.82 -8.30 12.57
CA VAL A 112 -14.24 -8.53 12.25
C VAL A 112 -14.59 -8.02 10.85
N MET A 113 -14.10 -6.83 10.48
CA MET A 113 -14.27 -6.30 9.12
C MET A 113 -13.66 -7.23 8.07
N ALA A 114 -12.44 -7.74 8.30
CA ALA A 114 -11.78 -8.68 7.39
C ALA A 114 -12.56 -10.00 7.27
N VAL A 115 -13.16 -10.49 8.36
CA VAL A 115 -14.06 -11.66 8.36
C VAL A 115 -15.31 -11.39 7.53
N GLY A 116 -15.89 -10.18 7.62
CA GLY A 116 -16.99 -9.75 6.77
C GLY A 116 -16.62 -9.79 5.28
N ILE A 117 -15.45 -9.26 4.92
CA ILE A 117 -14.91 -9.33 3.54
C ILE A 117 -14.71 -10.79 3.10
N ALA A 118 -14.32 -11.67 4.03
CA ALA A 118 -14.14 -13.10 3.78
C ALA A 118 -15.43 -13.92 3.89
N LEU A 119 -16.61 -13.29 3.99
CA LEU A 119 -17.92 -13.95 4.10
C LEU A 119 -17.99 -14.95 5.26
N GLY A 120 -17.43 -14.57 6.41
CA GLY A 120 -17.39 -15.41 7.62
C GLY A 120 -16.26 -16.44 7.67
N GLN A 121 -15.45 -16.55 6.60
CA GLN A 121 -14.30 -17.45 6.57
C GLN A 121 -13.03 -16.80 7.15
N VAL A 122 -12.01 -17.62 7.39
CA VAL A 122 -10.68 -17.14 7.85
C VAL A 122 -10.08 -16.20 6.78
N PRO A 123 -9.85 -14.91 7.08
CA PRO A 123 -9.38 -13.94 6.08
C PRO A 123 -7.97 -14.25 5.55
N SER A 124 -7.73 -13.98 4.27
CA SER A 124 -6.37 -14.01 3.70
C SER A 124 -5.59 -12.74 4.05
N TYR A 125 -4.26 -12.75 3.84
CA TYR A 125 -3.42 -11.55 4.04
C TYR A 125 -3.91 -10.32 3.27
N SER A 126 -4.33 -10.48 2.01
CA SER A 126 -4.82 -9.37 1.19
C SER A 126 -6.13 -8.82 1.72
N MET A 127 -7.05 -9.69 2.17
CA MET A 127 -8.32 -9.28 2.78
C MET A 127 -8.09 -8.47 4.07
N VAL A 128 -7.17 -8.92 4.95
CA VAL A 128 -6.84 -8.15 6.15
C VAL A 128 -6.18 -6.82 5.80
N LYS A 129 -5.30 -6.79 4.78
CA LYS A 129 -4.69 -5.54 4.30
C LYS A 129 -5.75 -4.56 3.78
N THR A 130 -6.74 -5.04 3.03
CA THR A 130 -7.86 -4.23 2.56
C THR A 130 -8.69 -3.71 3.74
N ALA A 131 -9.05 -4.58 4.70
CA ALA A 131 -9.80 -4.18 5.89
C ALA A 131 -9.09 -3.08 6.70
N VAL A 132 -7.77 -3.21 6.92
CA VAL A 132 -6.97 -2.16 7.58
C VAL A 132 -7.06 -0.84 6.81
N LYS A 133 -6.86 -0.86 5.48
CA LYS A 133 -6.93 0.35 4.65
C LYS A 133 -8.32 1.01 4.74
N THR A 134 -9.37 0.21 4.59
CA THR A 134 -10.75 0.68 4.67
C THR A 134 -11.07 1.28 6.04
N TYR A 135 -10.68 0.59 7.12
CA TYR A 135 -10.88 1.04 8.50
C TYR A 135 -10.17 2.38 8.76
N LEU A 136 -8.90 2.49 8.38
CA LEU A 136 -8.13 3.71 8.55
C LEU A 136 -8.76 4.87 7.77
N HIS A 137 -9.18 4.66 6.52
CA HIS A 137 -9.85 5.70 5.73
C HIS A 137 -11.19 6.14 6.32
N GLN A 138 -11.93 5.23 6.96
CA GLN A 138 -13.20 5.56 7.60
C GLN A 138 -12.99 6.36 8.90
N LYS A 139 -12.05 5.93 9.74
CA LYS A 139 -11.83 6.48 11.07
C LYS A 139 -10.94 7.72 11.09
N TYR A 140 -9.89 7.69 10.26
CA TYR A 140 -8.91 8.74 10.10
C TYR A 140 -8.87 9.11 8.62
N PRO A 141 -9.93 9.77 8.11
CA PRO A 141 -9.98 10.13 6.70
C PRO A 141 -8.71 10.89 6.34
N PRO A 142 -7.94 10.43 5.35
CA PRO A 142 -6.74 11.12 4.94
C PRO A 142 -7.15 12.54 4.53
N ILE A 143 -6.47 13.54 5.11
CA ILE A 143 -6.55 14.89 4.55
C ILE A 143 -5.77 14.79 3.25
N ASN A 144 -6.45 15.05 2.14
CA ASN A 144 -5.77 15.11 0.85
C ASN A 144 -4.71 16.22 0.95
N PRO A 145 -3.41 15.87 0.89
CA PRO A 145 -2.33 16.84 1.10
C PRO A 145 -2.08 17.70 -0.14
N PHE A 146 -2.76 17.38 -1.24
CA PHE A 146 -2.57 18.01 -2.53
C PHE A 146 -3.40 19.28 -2.69
N VAL A 147 -2.89 20.20 -3.51
CA VAL A 147 -3.59 21.42 -3.91
C VAL A 147 -3.83 21.45 -5.42
N GLN A 148 -4.90 22.12 -5.84
CA GLN A 148 -5.16 22.34 -7.26
C GLN A 148 -3.99 23.05 -7.94
N GLY A 149 -3.64 22.63 -9.15
CA GLY A 149 -2.49 23.10 -9.91
C GLY A 149 -1.15 22.48 -9.51
N GLN A 150 -1.10 21.63 -8.47
CA GLN A 150 0.15 20.99 -8.06
C GLN A 150 0.56 19.88 -9.04
N ILE A 151 1.85 19.86 -9.37
CA ILE A 151 2.44 18.85 -10.25
C ILE A 151 2.84 17.62 -9.44
N CYS A 152 2.36 16.47 -9.86
CA CYS A 152 2.59 15.18 -9.22
C CYS A 152 3.05 14.14 -10.24
N ARG A 153 3.47 12.99 -9.72
CA ARG A 153 3.79 11.80 -10.49
C ARG A 153 2.91 10.64 -10.07
N ILE A 154 2.36 9.93 -11.06
CA ILE A 154 1.57 8.73 -10.85
C ILE A 154 2.50 7.56 -10.53
N THR A 155 2.32 6.95 -9.36
CA THR A 155 3.16 5.84 -8.85
C THR A 155 2.46 4.49 -8.91
N SER A 156 1.13 4.47 -8.98
CA SER A 156 0.30 3.28 -9.14
C SER A 156 -1.12 3.63 -9.62
N GLY A 157 -2.07 2.69 -9.55
CA GLY A 157 -3.47 2.89 -9.97
C GLY A 157 -3.71 2.73 -11.47
N ILE A 158 -2.90 3.41 -12.29
CA ILE A 158 -3.06 3.44 -13.76
C ILE A 158 -1.82 2.86 -14.42
N ARG A 159 -1.95 1.64 -14.98
CA ARG A 159 -0.81 0.90 -15.54
C ARG A 159 -0.13 1.63 -16.70
N GLU A 160 -0.92 2.27 -17.56
CA GLU A 160 -0.41 2.95 -18.76
C GLU A 160 0.28 4.27 -18.44
N LYS A 161 -0.06 4.89 -17.31
CA LYS A 161 0.48 6.19 -16.86
C LYS A 161 1.48 6.07 -15.71
N LEU A 162 2.04 4.88 -15.51
CA LEU A 162 3.04 4.66 -14.49
C LEU A 162 4.27 5.55 -14.74
N HIS A 163 4.67 6.31 -13.71
CA HIS A 163 5.76 7.28 -13.73
C HIS A 163 5.55 8.52 -14.60
N CYS A 164 4.35 8.72 -15.13
CA CYS A 164 4.01 9.94 -15.85
C CYS A 164 3.72 11.07 -14.86
N TRP A 165 4.10 12.29 -15.21
CA TRP A 165 3.71 13.47 -14.44
C TRP A 165 2.30 13.93 -14.84
N CYS A 166 1.63 14.60 -13.92
CA CYS A 166 0.27 15.10 -14.08
C CYS A 166 0.07 16.36 -13.24
N VAL A 167 -0.96 17.15 -13.56
CA VAL A 167 -1.37 18.34 -12.81
C VAL A 167 -2.66 18.04 -12.09
N ILE A 168 -2.79 18.43 -10.82
CA ILE A 168 -4.04 18.22 -10.08
C ILE A 168 -5.09 19.24 -10.52
N SER A 169 -6.19 18.76 -11.08
CA SER A 169 -7.29 19.58 -11.56
C SER A 169 -8.36 19.78 -10.49
N GLU A 170 -8.68 18.73 -9.73
CA GLU A 170 -9.65 18.76 -8.63
C GLU A 170 -9.17 17.91 -7.45
N VAL A 171 -9.30 18.45 -6.24
CA VAL A 171 -8.94 17.77 -4.99
C VAL A 171 -10.20 17.21 -4.34
N ARG A 172 -10.28 15.87 -4.20
CA ARG A 172 -11.35 15.18 -3.45
C ARG A 172 -10.79 14.55 -2.18
N LYS A 173 -11.66 14.06 -1.29
CA LYS A 173 -11.26 13.61 0.06
C LYS A 173 -10.21 12.47 0.08
N GLY A 174 -10.23 11.54 -0.88
CA GLY A 174 -9.28 10.42 -0.94
C GLY A 174 -8.68 10.17 -2.33
N GLU A 175 -9.02 11.03 -3.28
CA GLU A 175 -8.66 10.94 -4.68
C GLU A 175 -8.42 12.35 -5.22
N CYS A 176 -7.64 12.45 -6.28
CA CYS A 176 -7.53 13.66 -7.08
C CYS A 176 -8.02 13.34 -8.49
N ILE A 177 -8.64 14.33 -9.12
CA ILE A 177 -8.69 14.36 -10.56
C ILE A 177 -7.39 15.01 -11.03
N VAL A 178 -6.72 14.36 -11.97
CA VAL A 178 -5.44 14.82 -12.52
C VAL A 178 -5.53 14.94 -14.03
N ASP A 179 -5.02 16.03 -14.55
CA ASP A 179 -4.83 16.26 -15.97
C ASP A 179 -3.45 15.76 -16.37
N THR A 180 -3.43 14.93 -17.40
CA THR A 180 -2.24 14.61 -18.18
C THR A 180 -2.38 15.28 -19.54
N TRP A 181 -1.34 15.21 -20.37
CA TRP A 181 -1.39 15.87 -21.67
C TRP A 181 -2.49 15.35 -22.59
N ASP A 182 -2.88 14.07 -22.49
CA ASP A 182 -3.84 13.42 -23.40
C ASP A 182 -5.24 13.19 -22.81
N ASN A 183 -5.37 13.14 -21.48
CA ASN A 183 -6.66 12.89 -20.84
C ASN A 183 -6.66 13.28 -19.35
N GLN A 184 -7.83 13.22 -18.76
CA GLN A 184 -8.08 13.39 -17.34
C GLN A 184 -8.31 12.03 -16.65
N TYR A 185 -7.75 11.85 -15.46
CA TYR A 185 -7.84 10.60 -14.70
C TYR A 185 -8.21 10.83 -13.24
N VAL A 186 -8.91 9.86 -12.64
CA VAL A 186 -9.16 9.81 -11.19
C VAL A 186 -8.11 8.90 -10.54
N VAL A 187 -7.33 9.44 -9.62
CA VAL A 187 -6.19 8.74 -8.99
C VAL A 187 -6.28 8.86 -7.47
N SER A 188 -6.04 7.75 -6.76
CA SER A 188 -5.99 7.77 -5.29
C SER A 188 -4.83 8.63 -4.80
N VAL A 189 -5.03 9.31 -3.67
CA VAL A 189 -3.96 10.09 -3.00
C VAL A 189 -2.71 9.23 -2.73
N ASP A 190 -2.89 7.95 -2.41
CA ASP A 190 -1.79 7.00 -2.17
C ASP A 190 -0.97 6.66 -3.43
N ASP A 191 -1.56 6.87 -4.62
CA ASP A 191 -0.99 6.53 -5.93
C ASP A 191 -0.32 7.75 -6.59
N LEU A 192 -0.19 8.87 -5.86
CA LEU A 192 0.44 10.11 -6.31
C LEU A 192 1.66 10.45 -5.45
N SER A 193 2.72 10.95 -6.10
CA SER A 193 3.90 11.50 -5.43
C SER A 193 4.09 12.96 -5.86
N PRO A 194 4.19 13.92 -4.93
CA PRO A 194 4.44 15.32 -5.29
C PRO A 194 5.81 15.48 -5.95
N MET A 195 5.88 16.31 -6.99
CA MET A 195 7.15 16.73 -7.59
C MET A 195 7.56 18.06 -6.95
N LYS A 196 8.76 18.10 -6.37
CA LYS A 196 9.26 19.26 -5.63
C LYS A 196 9.93 20.25 -6.60
N PHE A 197 9.12 21.09 -7.22
CA PHE A 197 9.59 22.14 -8.11
C PHE A 197 9.57 23.50 -7.39
N THR A 198 10.46 24.41 -7.82
CA THR A 198 10.31 25.83 -7.52
C THR A 198 9.11 26.41 -8.27
N ARG A 199 8.73 27.66 -7.97
CA ARG A 199 7.66 28.35 -8.69
C ARG A 199 7.94 28.40 -10.20
N ASP A 200 9.12 28.88 -10.59
CA ASP A 200 9.51 29.00 -12.00
C ASP A 200 9.53 27.64 -12.71
N GLN A 201 10.01 26.59 -12.03
CA GLN A 201 10.01 25.23 -12.57
C GLN A 201 8.58 24.68 -12.73
N SER A 202 7.68 25.04 -11.82
CA SER A 202 6.26 24.65 -11.91
C SER A 202 5.59 25.38 -13.07
N GLU A 203 5.83 26.68 -13.24
CA GLU A 203 5.32 27.46 -14.38
C GLU A 203 5.80 26.87 -15.72
N GLN A 204 7.07 26.48 -15.83
CA GLN A 204 7.62 25.79 -17.02
C GLN A 204 6.95 24.43 -17.30
N MET A 205 6.70 23.63 -16.25
CA MET A 205 6.01 22.35 -16.41
C MET A 205 4.56 22.51 -16.83
N LEU A 206 3.87 23.53 -16.30
CA LEU A 206 2.49 23.84 -16.68
C LEU A 206 2.42 24.33 -18.13
N ASP A 207 3.36 25.17 -18.56
CA ASP A 207 3.51 25.60 -19.96
C ASP A 207 3.75 24.40 -20.89
N LEU A 208 4.69 23.52 -20.54
CA LEU A 208 4.94 22.28 -21.26
C LEU A 208 3.67 21.42 -21.36
N GLY A 209 2.91 21.30 -20.27
CA GLY A 209 1.65 20.57 -20.26
C GLY A 209 0.63 21.15 -21.23
N ALA A 210 0.44 22.47 -21.20
CA ALA A 210 -0.48 23.15 -22.09
C ALA A 210 -0.09 22.97 -23.57
N ARG A 211 1.21 23.06 -23.89
CA ARG A 211 1.74 22.80 -25.23
C ARG A 211 1.46 21.38 -25.70
N MET A 212 1.71 20.39 -24.85
CA MET A 212 1.44 18.98 -25.17
C MET A 212 -0.07 18.68 -25.29
N THR A 213 -0.91 19.30 -24.46
CA THR A 213 -2.37 19.16 -24.55
C THR A 213 -2.93 19.77 -25.82
N ALA A 214 -2.46 20.96 -26.22
CA ALA A 214 -2.86 21.58 -27.47
C ALA A 214 -2.61 20.65 -28.67
N LEU A 215 -1.46 19.96 -28.71
CA LEU A 215 -1.18 18.95 -29.74
C LEU A 215 -2.14 17.75 -29.70
N SER A 216 -2.52 17.29 -28.50
CA SER A 216 -3.47 16.17 -28.37
C SER A 216 -4.89 16.51 -28.84
N GLU A 217 -5.26 17.80 -28.78
CA GLU A 217 -6.60 18.27 -29.14
C GLU A 217 -6.81 18.46 -30.65
N VAL A 218 -5.73 18.55 -31.45
CA VAL A 218 -5.80 18.68 -32.92
C VAL A 218 -6.37 17.42 -33.59
N GLY A 219 -6.37 16.26 -32.91
CA GLY A 219 -6.97 15.02 -33.39
C GLY A 219 -5.97 13.87 -33.56
N GLU A 220 -5.96 13.24 -34.73
CA GLU A 220 -5.09 12.08 -35.01
C GLU A 220 -3.64 12.51 -35.21
N LEU A 221 -2.85 12.41 -34.15
CA LEU A 221 -1.39 12.52 -34.20
C LEU A 221 -0.78 11.26 -34.81
N ASP A 222 0.26 11.43 -35.64
CA ASP A 222 1.07 10.30 -36.09
C ASP A 222 1.74 9.60 -34.90
N GLU A 223 2.02 8.30 -35.05
CA GLU A 223 2.67 7.55 -33.98
C GLU A 223 3.96 8.22 -33.52
N ALA A 224 4.80 8.70 -34.46
CA ALA A 224 6.04 9.40 -34.13
C ALA A 224 5.83 10.61 -33.20
N ALA A 225 4.77 11.40 -33.43
CA ALA A 225 4.41 12.51 -32.55
C ALA A 225 4.01 12.02 -31.15
N LYS A 226 3.20 10.94 -31.07
CA LYS A 226 2.84 10.31 -29.80
C LYS A 226 4.07 9.78 -29.05
N TRP A 227 5.09 9.25 -29.74
CA TRP A 227 6.34 8.80 -29.09
C TRP A 227 7.09 9.95 -28.43
N VAL A 228 7.13 11.13 -29.08
CA VAL A 228 7.73 12.33 -28.49
C VAL A 228 6.96 12.75 -27.24
N LEU A 229 5.64 12.86 -27.32
CA LEU A 229 4.79 13.26 -26.19
C LEU A 229 4.89 12.27 -25.00
N LYS A 230 4.90 10.96 -25.27
CA LYS A 230 5.13 9.91 -24.25
C LYS A 230 6.54 9.94 -23.65
N GLY A 231 7.51 10.51 -24.35
CA GLY A 231 8.83 10.79 -23.79
C GLY A 231 8.78 11.95 -22.80
N LEU A 232 8.13 13.05 -23.20
CA LEU A 232 8.01 14.28 -22.40
C LEU A 232 7.16 14.08 -21.14
N GLU A 233 6.13 13.23 -21.17
CA GLU A 233 5.27 12.92 -20.00
C GLU A 233 6.03 12.23 -18.85
N LYS A 234 7.25 11.73 -19.09
CA LYS A 234 8.08 11.02 -18.09
C LYS A 234 9.25 11.84 -17.55
N LEU A 235 9.31 13.13 -17.90
CA LEU A 235 10.37 14.02 -17.44
C LEU A 235 10.33 14.24 -15.92
N ASN A 236 11.53 14.32 -15.35
CA ASN A 236 11.75 14.67 -13.93
C ASN A 236 12.23 16.10 -13.73
N ARG A 237 12.34 16.87 -14.83
CA ARG A 237 12.89 18.23 -14.89
C ARG A 237 11.93 19.13 -15.63
N SER A 238 11.90 20.40 -15.24
CA SER A 238 11.04 21.41 -15.88
C SER A 238 11.57 21.93 -17.21
N GLN A 239 12.89 21.86 -17.41
CA GLN A 239 13.55 22.38 -18.60
C GLN A 239 13.73 21.29 -19.65
N LEU A 240 13.22 21.55 -20.86
CA LEU A 240 13.54 20.77 -22.03
C LEU A 240 14.99 21.02 -22.45
N ASN A 241 15.68 19.98 -22.89
CA ASN A 241 16.95 20.14 -23.57
C ASN A 241 16.73 20.63 -25.01
N SER A 242 17.80 21.07 -25.67
CA SER A 242 17.72 21.64 -27.02
C SER A 242 17.12 20.72 -28.09
N ILE A 243 17.21 19.39 -27.92
CA ILE A 243 16.61 18.42 -28.84
C ILE A 243 15.13 18.24 -28.52
N GLU A 244 14.78 18.06 -27.24
CA GLU A 244 13.39 17.95 -26.77
C GLU A 244 12.55 19.16 -27.21
N GLU A 245 13.09 20.37 -27.02
CA GLU A 245 12.43 21.62 -27.42
C GLU A 245 12.22 21.70 -28.93
N LYS A 246 13.25 21.37 -29.73
CA LYS A 246 13.14 21.37 -31.20
C LYS A 246 12.15 20.35 -31.71
N LEU A 247 12.13 19.15 -31.12
CA LEU A 247 11.17 18.11 -31.50
C LEU A 247 9.75 18.59 -31.22
N LEU A 248 9.51 19.19 -30.05
CA LEU A 248 8.19 19.73 -29.71
C LEU A 248 7.78 20.85 -30.67
N GLN A 249 8.67 21.81 -30.94
CA GLN A 249 8.42 22.91 -31.89
C GLN A 249 8.05 22.42 -33.29
N VAL A 250 8.75 21.41 -33.81
CA VAL A 250 8.43 20.83 -35.13
C VAL A 250 7.02 20.22 -35.15
N LEU A 251 6.59 19.58 -34.06
CA LEU A 251 5.22 19.05 -33.96
C LEU A 251 4.20 20.19 -33.88
N GLU A 252 4.48 21.23 -33.11
CA GLU A 252 3.62 22.41 -32.99
C GLU A 252 3.46 23.12 -34.34
N GLU A 253 4.54 23.34 -35.08
CA GLU A 253 4.50 23.88 -36.43
C GLU A 253 3.70 22.97 -37.37
N PHE A 254 3.91 21.67 -37.31
CA PHE A 254 3.22 20.76 -38.23
C PHE A 254 1.70 20.67 -37.96
N TYR A 255 1.29 20.46 -36.71
CA TYR A 255 -0.11 20.18 -36.37
C TYR A 255 -0.93 21.41 -36.00
N ILE A 256 -0.34 22.41 -35.33
CA ILE A 256 -1.09 23.58 -34.83
C ILE A 256 -1.11 24.72 -35.87
N SER A 257 -0.05 24.88 -36.67
CA SER A 257 0.07 26.04 -37.56
C SER A 257 -0.70 25.94 -38.90
N HIS A 258 -1.36 24.82 -39.18
CA HIS A 258 -2.07 24.59 -40.46
C HIS A 258 -3.60 24.84 -40.43
N ASP A 259 -4.15 25.45 -39.38
CA ASP A 259 -5.56 25.88 -39.34
C ASP A 259 -5.82 27.24 -40.04
N VAL A 260 -5.04 27.55 -41.09
CA VAL A 260 -5.29 28.70 -41.98
C VAL A 260 -5.20 28.26 -43.44
N GLU A 261 -6.24 27.56 -43.92
CA GLU A 261 -6.66 27.58 -45.33
C GLU A 261 -8.17 27.32 -45.47
#